data_AF-M1A9Q3-F1
#
_entry.id   AF-M1A9Q3-F1
#
_cell.length_a   1.000
_cell.length_b   1.000
_cell.length_c   1.000
_cell.angle_alpha   90.00
_cell.angle_beta   90.00
_cell.angle_gamma   90.00
#
_symmetry.space_group_name_H-M   'P 1'
#
loop_
_entity.id
_entity.type
_entity.pdbx_description
1 polymer ?
#
loop_
_entity_poly.entity_id
_entity_poly.type
_entity_poly.pdbx_seq_one_letter_code
_entity_poly.pdbx_strand_id
1 'polypeptide(L)'
;MSLPQDGSESTEFIENWVKIGLPAKAKVLTEHPNISFEEQCKYCEKEAVNVSLANLLTYPFVRDGLVNKKLALKGGYYDFIKGEFKLWGLHFGLSHPCSI
;
A
#
# COMPACT_ATOMS: atom_id res chain seq x y z
N MET A 1 6.26 -2.71 11.59
CA MET A 1 7.10 -3.93 11.49
C MET A 1 7.05 -4.83 12.73
N SER A 2 6.72 -4.31 13.91
CA SER A 2 6.80 -5.03 15.20
C SER A 2 5.61 -5.94 15.56
N LEU A 3 4.57 -6.01 14.71
CA LEU A 3 3.42 -6.88 14.96
C LEU A 3 3.84 -8.36 14.90
N PRO A 4 3.40 -9.20 15.85
CA PRO A 4 3.58 -10.64 15.80
C PRO A 4 3.03 -11.21 14.48
N GLN A 5 3.73 -12.18 13.88
CA GLN A 5 3.25 -12.86 12.66
C GLN A 5 2.18 -13.92 12.96
N ASP A 6 2.05 -14.35 14.22
CA ASP A 6 1.09 -15.36 14.69
C ASP A 6 -0.31 -14.80 14.97
N GLY A 7 -0.49 -13.48 14.84
CA GLY A 7 -1.77 -12.81 15.03
C GLY A 7 -2.18 -12.63 16.49
N SER A 8 -1.27 -12.86 17.46
CA SER A 8 -1.53 -12.62 18.88
C SER A 8 -1.76 -11.13 19.14
N GLU A 9 -2.93 -10.76 19.66
CA GLU A 9 -3.28 -9.36 19.93
C GLU A 9 -2.90 -8.94 21.35
N SER A 10 -1.92 -8.04 21.48
CA SER A 10 -1.57 -7.40 22.76
C SER A 10 -2.40 -6.14 23.05
N THR A 11 -3.17 -5.69 22.06
CA THR A 11 -4.04 -4.50 22.13
C THR A 11 -5.45 -4.84 21.63
N GLU A 12 -6.47 -4.19 22.16
CA GLU A 12 -7.87 -4.46 21.82
C GLU A 12 -8.25 -4.14 20.36
N PHE A 13 -7.62 -3.13 19.73
CA PHE A 13 -8.02 -2.69 18.38
C PHE A 13 -6.86 -2.32 17.46
N ILE A 14 -5.71 -1.91 18.00
CA ILE A 14 -4.61 -1.36 17.20
C ILE A 14 -4.14 -2.42 16.22
N GLU A 15 -3.82 -3.61 16.72
CA GLU A 15 -3.34 -4.72 15.90
C GLU A 15 -4.34 -5.13 14.82
N ASN A 16 -5.62 -5.28 15.18
CA ASN A 16 -6.66 -5.62 14.23
C ASN A 16 -6.77 -4.58 13.09
N TRP A 17 -6.66 -3.30 13.42
CA TRP A 17 -6.67 -2.22 12.42
C TRP A 17 -5.44 -2.27 11.49
N VAL A 18 -4.24 -2.38 12.06
CA VAL A 18 -3.01 -2.33 11.27
C VAL A 18 -2.72 -3.62 10.49
N LYS A 19 -3.44 -4.72 10.76
CA LYS A 19 -3.35 -5.98 10.00
C LYS A 19 -3.60 -5.80 8.49
N ILE A 20 -4.34 -4.77 8.09
CA ILE A 20 -4.54 -4.40 6.68
C ILE A 20 -3.20 -4.20 5.94
N GLY A 21 -2.17 -3.73 6.64
CA GLY A 21 -0.83 -3.49 6.09
C GLY A 21 0.10 -4.71 6.08
N LEU A 22 -0.35 -5.90 6.51
CA LEU A 22 0.49 -7.11 6.51
C LEU A 22 1.09 -7.46 5.14
N PRO A 23 0.38 -7.31 4.00
CA PRO A 23 0.99 -7.53 2.69
C PRO A 23 2.17 -6.61 2.41
N ALA A 24 2.11 -5.34 2.84
CA ALA A 24 3.21 -4.39 2.69
C ALA A 24 4.43 -4.81 3.52
N LYS A 25 4.20 -5.21 4.79
CA LYS A 25 5.25 -5.75 5.66
C LYS A 25 5.92 -6.97 5.03
N ALA A 26 5.15 -7.93 4.54
CA ALA A 26 5.68 -9.15 3.93
C ALA A 26 6.54 -8.85 2.69
N LYS A 27 6.06 -7.96 1.81
CA LYS A 27 6.80 -7.55 0.61
C LYS A 27 8.13 -6.86 0.96
N VAL A 28 8.12 -5.89 1.88
CA VAL A 28 9.35 -5.18 2.27
C VAL A 28 10.38 -6.11 2.93
N LEU A 29 9.93 -7.05 3.78
CA LEU A 29 10.82 -8.06 4.35
C LEU A 29 11.45 -8.97 3.30
N THR A 30 10.74 -9.22 2.20
CA THR A 30 11.19 -10.08 1.11
C THR A 30 12.16 -9.33 0.17
N GLU A 31 11.84 -8.09 -0.19
CA GLU A 31 12.65 -7.27 -1.12
C GLU A 31 13.85 -6.62 -0.44
N HIS A 32 13.77 -6.34 0.87
CA HIS A 32 14.81 -5.65 1.63
C HIS A 32 15.11 -6.34 2.98
N PRO A 33 15.61 -7.59 2.98
CA PRO A 33 15.83 -8.35 4.22
C PRO A 33 16.98 -7.78 5.07
N ASN A 34 17.98 -7.15 4.45
CA ASN A 34 19.26 -6.80 5.09
C ASN A 34 19.42 -5.31 5.45
N ILE A 35 18.38 -4.49 5.25
CA ILE A 35 18.44 -3.06 5.60
C ILE A 35 18.07 -2.85 7.07
N SER A 36 18.38 -1.66 7.61
CA SER A 36 18.04 -1.33 8.98
C SER A 36 16.53 -1.32 9.22
N PHE A 37 16.10 -1.56 10.46
CA PHE A 37 14.68 -1.52 10.83
C PHE A 37 14.01 -0.18 10.46
N GLU A 38 14.73 0.93 10.64
CA GLU A 38 14.23 2.26 10.30
C GLU A 38 14.00 2.38 8.79
N GLU A 39 14.90 1.86 7.96
CA GLU A 39 14.71 1.84 6.52
C GLU A 39 13.56 0.89 6.13
N GLN A 40 13.43 -0.28 6.76
CA GLN A 40 12.28 -1.16 6.53
C GLN A 40 10.95 -0.45 6.83
N CYS A 41 10.89 0.34 7.90
CA CYS A 41 9.71 1.17 8.20
C CYS A 41 9.44 2.17 7.07
N LYS A 42 10.46 2.89 6.58
CA LYS A 42 10.33 3.85 5.46
C LYS A 42 9.84 3.21 4.16
N TYR A 43 10.26 1.98 3.86
CA TYR A 43 9.73 1.22 2.73
C TYR A 43 8.30 0.74 3.00
N CYS A 44 8.03 0.24 4.21
CA CYS A 44 6.72 -0.25 4.59
C CYS A 44 5.66 0.85 4.59
N GLU A 45 6.01 2.09 4.96
CA GLU A 45 5.12 3.26 4.88
C GLU A 45 4.64 3.50 3.44
N LYS A 46 5.57 3.48 2.47
CA LYS A 46 5.24 3.67 1.04
C LYS A 46 4.49 2.48 0.47
N GLU A 47 4.87 1.26 0.84
CA GLU A 47 4.20 0.06 0.35
C GLU A 47 2.80 -0.11 0.96
N ALA A 48 2.57 0.35 2.19
CA ALA A 48 1.24 0.38 2.78
C ALA A 48 0.30 1.29 1.97
N VAL A 49 0.80 2.42 1.46
CA VAL A 49 0.03 3.26 0.52
C VAL A 49 -0.33 2.47 -0.73
N ASN A 50 0.60 1.69 -1.31
CA ASN A 50 0.31 0.85 -2.48
C ASN A 50 -0.73 -0.23 -2.19
N VAL A 51 -0.67 -0.87 -1.01
CA VAL A 51 -1.70 -1.83 -0.56
C VAL A 51 -3.06 -1.14 -0.44
N SER A 52 -3.13 0.06 0.15
CA SER A 52 -4.38 0.83 0.20
C SER A 52 -4.90 1.20 -1.18
N LEU A 53 -4.04 1.57 -2.13
CA LEU A 53 -4.44 1.84 -3.52
C LEU A 53 -5.00 0.58 -4.19
N ALA A 54 -4.38 -0.58 -3.98
CA ALA A 54 -4.90 -1.86 -4.47
C ALA A 54 -6.24 -2.22 -3.81
N ASN A 55 -6.39 -2.00 -2.50
CA ASN A 55 -7.64 -2.20 -1.79
C ASN A 55 -8.75 -1.27 -2.32
N LEU A 56 -8.44 -0.03 -2.70
CA LEU A 56 -9.41 0.86 -3.34
C LEU A 56 -9.94 0.29 -4.66
N LEU A 57 -9.15 -0.49 -5.41
CA LEU A 57 -9.62 -1.18 -6.61
C LEU A 57 -10.60 -2.31 -6.31
N THR A 58 -10.77 -2.75 -5.06
CA THR A 58 -11.77 -3.78 -4.71
C THR A 58 -13.20 -3.22 -4.75
N TYR A 59 -13.37 -1.91 -4.64
CA TYR A 59 -14.66 -1.23 -4.68
C TYR A 59 -15.14 -1.02 -6.14
N PRO A 60 -16.33 -1.53 -6.52
CA PRO A 60 -16.82 -1.43 -7.90
C PRO A 60 -16.89 0.00 -8.43
N PHE A 61 -17.45 0.93 -7.66
CA PHE A 61 -17.60 2.33 -8.07
C PHE A 61 -16.25 3.05 -8.27
N VAL A 62 -15.19 2.64 -7.56
CA VAL A 62 -13.84 3.17 -7.79
C VAL A 62 -13.32 2.70 -9.14
N ARG A 63 -13.45 1.41 -9.45
CA ARG A 63 -13.06 0.85 -10.76
C ARG A 63 -13.85 1.51 -11.88
N ASP A 64 -15.16 1.64 -11.72
CA ASP A 64 -16.02 2.28 -12.72
C ASP A 64 -15.61 3.75 -12.94
N GLY A 65 -15.28 4.47 -11.87
CA GLY A 65 -14.75 5.84 -11.96
C GLY A 65 -13.42 5.92 -12.72
N LEU A 66 -12.51 4.97 -12.48
CA LEU A 66 -11.23 4.88 -13.17
C LEU A 66 -11.39 4.56 -14.66
N VAL A 67 -12.19 3.54 -15.02
CA VAL A 67 -12.44 3.13 -16.41
C VAL A 67 -13.08 4.28 -17.20
N ASN A 68 -14.03 4.99 -16.58
CA ASN A 68 -14.71 6.13 -17.19
C ASN A 68 -13.89 7.43 -17.16
N LYS A 69 -12.63 7.39 -16.69
CA LYS A 69 -11.73 8.56 -16.57
C LYS A 69 -12.33 9.72 -15.74
N LYS A 70 -13.24 9.41 -14.81
CA LYS A 70 -13.87 10.37 -13.89
C LYS A 70 -13.17 10.43 -12.53
N LEU A 71 -12.36 9.43 -12.23
CA LEU A 71 -11.58 9.32 -11.01
C LEU A 71 -10.12 9.02 -11.35
N ALA A 72 -9.19 9.48 -10.53
CA ALA A 72 -7.78 9.12 -10.58
C ALA A 72 -7.31 8.75 -9.17
N LEU A 73 -6.51 7.70 -9.06
CA LEU A 73 -5.91 7.27 -7.80
C LEU A 73 -4.44 7.69 -7.74
N LYS A 74 -4.02 8.24 -6.60
CA LYS A 74 -2.66 8.71 -6.33
C LYS A 74 -2.21 8.28 -4.94
N GLY A 75 -0.95 7.87 -4.83
CA GLY A 75 -0.27 7.64 -3.57
C GLY A 75 0.59 8.84 -3.19
N GLY A 76 0.63 9.16 -1.90
CA GLY A 76 1.42 10.26 -1.36
C GLY A 76 2.27 9.80 -0.18
N TYR A 77 3.48 10.35 -0.06
CA TYR A 77 4.37 10.14 1.07
C TYR A 77 4.98 11.46 1.49
N TYR A 78 4.72 11.86 2.74
CA TYR A 78 5.28 13.07 3.33
C TYR A 78 6.36 12.71 4.34
N ASP A 79 7.61 13.07 4.05
CA ASP A 79 8.74 12.98 4.97
C ASP A 79 8.87 14.31 5.69
N PHE A 80 8.32 14.40 6.90
CA PHE A 80 8.36 15.63 7.70
C PHE A 80 9.75 15.92 8.29
N ILE A 81 10.66 14.94 8.34
CA ILE A 81 12.03 15.15 8.80
C ILE A 81 12.82 15.91 7.73
N LYS A 82 12.64 15.52 6.47
CA LYS A 82 13.30 16.17 5.32
C LYS A 82 12.51 17.33 4.75
N GLY A 83 11.22 17.45 5.07
CA GLY A 83 10.31 18.41 4.46
C GLY A 83 10.00 18.08 3.00
N GLU A 84 9.98 16.80 2.62
CA GLU A 84 9.76 16.36 1.24
C GLU A 84 8.39 15.70 1.07
N PHE A 85 7.73 15.97 -0.06
CA PHE A 85 6.51 15.27 -0.46
C PHE A 85 6.70 14.53 -1.78
N LYS A 86 6.44 13.23 -1.77
CA LYS A 86 6.46 12.36 -2.96
C LYS A 86 5.03 12.01 -3.35
N LEU A 87 4.73 12.14 -4.64
CA LEU A 87 3.43 11.84 -5.22
C LEU A 87 3.61 10.89 -6.41
N TRP A 88 2.84 9.81 -6.46
CA TRP A 88 2.78 8.90 -7.60
C TRP A 88 1.34 8.57 -7.98
N GLY A 89 1.11 8.18 -9.23
CA GLY A 89 -0.21 7.86 -9.76
C GLY A 89 -0.33 6.40 -10.15
N LEU A 90 -1.50 5.80 -9.92
CA LEU A 90 -1.85 4.51 -10.49
C LEU A 90 -2.46 4.73 -11.88
N HIS A 91 -1.86 4.15 -12.91
CA HIS A 91 -2.45 4.13 -14.24
C HIS A 91 -3.30 2.86 -14.40
N PHE A 92 -4.62 3.04 -14.45
CA PHE A 92 -5.58 1.94 -14.61
C PHE A 92 -6.24 2.05 -15.98
N GLY A 93 -6.13 1.01 -16.80
CA GLY A 93 -6.74 0.93 -18.11
C GLY A 93 -7.01 -0.53 -18.49
N LEU A 94 -8.16 -0.78 -19.11
CA LEU A 94 -8.48 -2.08 -19.67
C LEU A 94 -7.97 -2.12 -21.11
N SER A 95 -7.08 -3.07 -21.41
CA SER A 95 -6.72 -3.41 -22.79
C SER A 95 -7.65 -4.50 -23.30
N HIS A 96 -7.99 -4.46 -24.59
CA HIS A 96 -8.74 -5.54 -25.22
C HIS A 96 -7.92 -6.84 -25.13
N PRO A 97 -8.53 -7.99 -24.80
CA PRO A 97 -7.83 -9.27 -24.82
C PRO A 97 -7.31 -9.52 -26.25
N CYS A 98 -6.01 -9.76 -26.38
CA CYS A 98 -5.38 -10.09 -27.65
C CYS A 98 -5.91 -11.47 -28.09
N SER A 99 -6.68 -11.51 -29.18
CA SER A 99 -7.06 -12.77 -29.81
C SER A 99 -5.84 -13.31 -30.55
N ILE A 100 -5.40 -14.53 -30.20
CA ILE A 100 -4.41 -15.33 -30.94
C ILE A 100 -5.13 -16.06 -32.07
#